data_AF-A0A1R0KEJ9-F1
#
_entry.id   AF-A0A1R0KEJ9-F1
#
_cell.length_a   1.000
_cell.length_b   1.000
_cell.length_c   1.000
_cell.angle_alpha   90.00
_cell.angle_beta   90.00
_cell.angle_gamma   90.00
#
_symmetry.space_group_name_H-M   'P 1'
#
loop_
_entity.id
_entity.type
_entity.pdbx_description
1 polymer ?
#
loop_
_entity_poly.entity_id
_entity_poly.type
_entity_poly.pdbx_seq_one_letter_code
_entity_poly.pdbx_strand_id
1 'polypeptide(L)'
;MFDHTMDTVPPERLPIQPGRTSESPVRCPWGCDLRIATATTSWSHWYQAPERTCGACRQVPGAGGPGHGTWVTIDTSVSHQKPAGEVDGLTLSLIVTPPNVPAGVGRIALAHQGNTFGTIDLSLCRTCQTALVLALDVAEEHRQMGIGRVLVSAARARCEDYTVTMTWPRTSPVATLFWSRVGLLGGALRPCRHQLEAGIDGGDSWEGAAYRANSDSHSRR
;
A
#
# COMPACT_ATOMS: atom_id res chain seq x y z
N MET A 1 -33.04 28.60 -17.29
CA MET A 1 -32.01 28.01 -18.15
C MET A 1 -30.68 28.11 -17.42
N PHE A 2 -30.44 27.16 -16.51
CA PHE A 2 -29.12 26.90 -15.92
C PHE A 2 -29.02 25.38 -15.89
N ASP A 3 -28.32 24.85 -16.88
CA ASP A 3 -27.96 23.45 -16.96
C ASP A 3 -26.79 23.24 -15.99
N HIS A 4 -27.09 22.94 -14.74
CA HIS A 4 -26.11 22.47 -13.75
C HIS A 4 -25.91 20.98 -13.97
N THR A 5 -25.30 20.62 -15.09
CA THR A 5 -24.70 19.31 -15.27
C THR A 5 -23.48 19.26 -14.35
N MET A 6 -23.70 18.82 -13.11
CA MET A 6 -22.62 18.39 -12.23
C MET A 6 -21.93 17.21 -12.91
N ASP A 7 -20.83 17.49 -13.62
CA ASP A 7 -19.81 16.53 -14.04
C ASP A 7 -19.09 15.96 -12.80
N THR A 8 -19.84 15.41 -11.86
CA THR A 8 -19.30 14.65 -10.75
C THR A 8 -19.00 13.27 -11.28
N VAL A 9 -17.72 12.97 -11.53
CA VAL A 9 -17.30 11.57 -11.48
C VAL A 9 -17.81 11.02 -10.14
N PRO A 10 -18.41 9.81 -10.13
CA PRO A 10 -18.79 9.18 -8.89
C PRO A 10 -17.60 9.24 -7.93
N PRO A 11 -17.74 9.83 -6.73
CA PRO A 11 -16.62 10.09 -5.84
C PRO A 11 -15.85 8.80 -5.49
N GLU A 12 -16.46 7.64 -5.68
CA GLU A 12 -15.88 6.30 -5.61
C GLU A 12 -14.70 6.00 -6.58
N ARG A 13 -14.34 6.91 -7.51
CA ARG A 13 -13.23 6.71 -8.46
C ARG A 13 -12.07 7.69 -8.33
N LEU A 14 -12.00 8.49 -7.28
CA LEU A 14 -10.86 9.38 -7.07
C LEU A 14 -9.58 8.58 -6.77
N PRO A 15 -8.43 8.93 -7.36
CA PRO A 15 -7.15 8.39 -6.94
C PRO A 15 -6.91 8.62 -5.45
N ILE A 16 -6.30 7.64 -4.78
CA ILE A 16 -5.91 7.70 -3.37
C ILE A 16 -4.38 7.75 -3.31
N GLN A 17 -3.84 8.71 -2.57
CA GLN A 17 -2.41 8.86 -2.33
C GLN A 17 -2.07 8.73 -0.85
N PRO A 18 -0.88 8.23 -0.52
CA PRO A 18 -0.35 8.39 0.83
C PRO A 18 -0.12 9.88 1.10
N GLY A 19 -0.53 10.35 2.27
CA GLY A 19 -0.26 11.71 2.71
C GLY A 19 -0.53 11.85 4.20
N ARG A 20 0.40 12.46 4.93
CA ARG A 20 0.13 12.92 6.29
C ARG A 20 -0.71 14.18 6.21
N THR A 21 -1.65 14.35 7.12
CA THR A 21 -2.56 15.50 7.13
C THR A 21 -1.81 16.84 7.20
N SER A 22 -0.61 16.85 7.79
CA SER A 22 0.27 18.02 7.95
C SER A 22 1.27 18.25 6.82
N GLU A 23 1.54 17.26 5.96
CA GLU A 23 2.56 17.37 4.92
C GLU A 23 1.89 17.55 3.55
N SER A 24 2.24 18.64 2.86
CA SER A 24 1.81 18.84 1.47
C SER A 24 2.73 18.09 0.51
N PRO A 25 2.20 17.19 -0.34
CA PRO A 25 3.02 16.51 -1.32
C PRO A 25 3.64 17.52 -2.28
N VAL A 26 4.86 17.25 -2.73
CA VAL A 26 5.57 18.11 -3.70
C VAL A 26 4.96 17.98 -5.10
N ARG A 27 4.35 16.83 -5.42
CA ARG A 27 3.75 16.57 -6.73
C ARG A 27 2.34 15.99 -6.63
N CYS A 28 1.49 16.31 -7.61
CA CYS A 28 0.19 15.66 -7.77
C CYS A 28 0.33 14.25 -8.35
N PRO A 29 -0.73 13.41 -8.34
CA PRO A 29 -0.72 12.07 -8.93
C PRO A 29 -0.31 12.04 -10.42
N TRP A 30 -0.56 13.14 -11.15
CA TRP A 30 -0.24 13.31 -12.56
C TRP A 30 1.14 13.93 -12.82
N GLY A 31 1.91 14.22 -11.76
CA GLY A 31 3.32 14.61 -11.86
C GLY A 31 3.61 16.12 -11.86
N CYS A 32 2.59 16.98 -11.80
CA CYS A 32 2.78 18.42 -11.67
C CYS A 32 3.46 18.76 -10.33
N ASP A 33 4.41 19.69 -10.34
CA ASP A 33 4.99 20.28 -9.12
C ASP A 33 3.96 21.21 -8.47
N LEU A 34 3.51 20.87 -7.27
CA LEU A 34 2.42 21.58 -6.57
C LEU A 34 2.84 22.95 -6.04
N ARG A 35 4.15 23.25 -5.98
CA ARG A 35 4.64 24.60 -5.66
C ARG A 35 4.36 25.58 -6.81
N ILE A 36 4.23 25.07 -8.03
CA ILE A 36 3.93 25.84 -9.24
C ILE A 36 2.45 25.71 -9.60
N ALA A 37 1.96 24.48 -9.65
CA ALA A 37 0.59 24.17 -10.07
C ALA A 37 -0.48 24.58 -9.05
N THR A 38 -0.07 24.88 -7.82
CA THR A 38 -0.90 25.10 -6.63
C THR A 38 -1.75 23.87 -6.26
N ALA A 39 -2.14 23.80 -4.99
CA ALA A 39 -3.09 22.78 -4.53
C ALA A 39 -4.10 23.41 -3.58
N THR A 40 -5.38 23.10 -3.76
CA THR A 40 -6.42 23.37 -2.77
C THR A 40 -6.76 22.09 -2.01
N THR A 41 -7.24 22.26 -0.79
CA THR A 41 -7.69 21.16 0.07
C THR A 41 -9.17 21.33 0.37
N SER A 42 -9.89 20.22 0.31
CA SER A 42 -11.31 20.07 0.61
C SER A 42 -11.51 18.81 1.44
N TRP A 43 -12.77 18.41 1.62
CA TRP A 43 -13.13 17.17 2.29
C TRP A 43 -14.00 16.32 1.37
N SER A 44 -13.59 15.08 1.15
CA SER A 44 -14.44 14.11 0.47
C SER A 44 -15.37 13.49 1.51
N HIS A 45 -16.65 13.89 1.49
CA HIS A 45 -17.70 13.28 2.33
C HIS A 45 -17.93 11.80 2.05
N TRP A 46 -17.65 11.35 0.81
CA TRP A 46 -17.76 9.94 0.45
C TRP A 46 -16.74 9.09 1.22
N TYR A 47 -15.45 9.36 1.02
CA TYR A 47 -14.36 8.65 1.71
C TYR A 47 -14.13 9.05 3.18
N GLN A 48 -14.79 10.11 3.65
CA GLN A 48 -14.50 10.78 4.92
C GLN A 48 -13.00 11.04 5.11
N ALA A 49 -12.39 11.66 4.10
CA ALA A 49 -10.95 11.89 4.07
C ALA A 49 -10.59 13.23 3.40
N PRO A 50 -9.41 13.80 3.68
CA PRO A 50 -8.95 14.99 2.99
C PRO A 50 -8.83 14.77 1.49
N GLU A 51 -9.41 15.69 0.74
CA GLU A 51 -9.35 15.74 -0.71
C GLU A 51 -8.44 16.90 -1.14
N ARG A 52 -7.70 16.71 -2.23
CA ARG A 52 -6.84 17.73 -2.81
C ARG A 52 -7.11 17.88 -4.29
N THR A 53 -7.00 19.11 -4.78
CA THR A 53 -7.14 19.45 -6.20
C THR A 53 -5.90 20.19 -6.69
N CYS A 54 -5.34 19.75 -7.80
CA CYS A 54 -4.24 20.41 -8.51
C CYS A 54 -4.82 21.50 -9.42
N GLY A 55 -4.39 22.75 -9.21
CA GLY A 55 -4.85 23.89 -9.99
C GLY A 55 -4.54 23.73 -11.47
N ALA A 56 -3.31 23.36 -11.82
CA ALA A 56 -2.91 23.17 -13.22
C ALA A 56 -3.70 22.06 -13.92
N CYS A 57 -3.80 20.85 -13.32
CA CYS A 57 -4.52 19.73 -13.94
C CYS A 57 -5.99 20.05 -14.19
N ARG A 58 -6.62 20.80 -13.29
CA ARG A 58 -8.03 21.17 -13.41
C ARG A 58 -8.31 22.19 -14.51
N GLN A 59 -7.30 22.95 -14.91
CA GLN A 59 -7.42 23.99 -15.94
C GLN A 59 -7.13 23.47 -17.35
N VAL A 60 -6.65 22.23 -17.53
CA VAL A 60 -6.39 21.67 -18.85
C VAL A 60 -7.64 20.96 -19.38
N PRO A 61 -8.34 21.53 -20.38
CA PRO A 61 -9.52 20.90 -20.95
C PRO A 61 -9.13 19.59 -21.65
N GLY A 62 -9.89 18.51 -21.42
CA GLY A 62 -9.68 17.23 -22.11
C GLY A 62 -8.48 16.40 -21.66
N ALA A 63 -7.71 16.82 -20.64
CA ALA A 63 -6.57 16.06 -20.11
C ALA A 63 -6.97 14.81 -19.29
N GLY A 64 -8.26 14.61 -19.02
CA GLY A 64 -8.80 13.43 -18.38
C GLY A 64 -10.32 13.50 -18.23
N GLY A 65 -10.91 12.41 -17.75
CA GLY A 65 -12.33 12.37 -17.39
C GLY A 65 -12.66 13.26 -16.18
N PRO A 66 -13.92 13.28 -15.75
CA PRO A 66 -14.31 14.07 -14.59
C PRO A 66 -13.51 13.65 -13.35
N GLY A 67 -13.15 14.59 -12.48
CA GLY A 67 -12.23 14.33 -11.35
C GLY A 67 -10.73 14.30 -11.70
N HIS A 68 -10.34 14.53 -12.96
CA HIS A 68 -8.94 14.78 -13.29
C HIS A 68 -8.40 15.99 -12.53
N GLY A 69 -7.24 15.83 -11.89
CA GLY A 69 -6.68 16.84 -11.00
C GLY A 69 -7.12 16.71 -9.55
N THR A 70 -8.08 15.85 -9.19
CA THR A 70 -8.55 15.66 -7.80
C THR A 70 -8.19 14.28 -7.24
N TRP A 71 -7.75 14.22 -5.99
CA TRP A 71 -7.40 12.96 -5.32
C TRP A 71 -7.65 13.04 -3.81
N VAL A 72 -7.77 11.87 -3.19
CA VAL A 72 -7.91 11.72 -1.74
C VAL A 72 -6.57 11.33 -1.14
N THR A 73 -6.31 11.80 0.09
CA THR A 73 -5.13 11.42 0.85
C THR A 73 -5.51 10.62 2.09
N ILE A 74 -4.70 9.61 2.42
CA ILE A 74 -4.81 8.85 3.66
C ILE A 74 -3.46 8.83 4.38
N ASP A 75 -3.50 9.02 5.70
CA ASP A 75 -2.31 8.88 6.55
C ASP A 75 -1.95 7.40 6.68
N THR A 76 -0.71 7.07 6.32
CA THR A 76 -0.20 5.69 6.30
C THR A 76 0.69 5.36 7.48
N SER A 77 0.90 6.31 8.41
CA SER A 77 1.67 6.09 9.64
C SER A 77 1.02 5.03 10.53
N VAL A 78 1.85 4.35 11.35
CA VAL A 78 1.40 3.23 12.19
C VAL A 78 0.24 3.62 13.12
N SER A 79 0.21 4.86 13.63
CA SER A 79 -0.86 5.38 14.50
C SER A 79 -2.23 5.49 13.81
N HIS A 80 -2.27 5.52 12.48
CA HIS A 80 -3.51 5.55 11.68
C HIS A 80 -3.91 4.18 11.14
N GLN A 81 -3.14 3.13 11.42
CA GLN A 81 -3.45 1.76 11.02
C GLN A 81 -4.16 1.04 12.16
N LYS A 82 -5.42 0.66 11.95
CA LYS A 82 -6.33 0.20 13.01
C LYS A 82 -6.60 -1.30 12.91
N PRO A 83 -6.81 -2.01 14.03
CA PRO A 83 -7.39 -3.36 13.97
C PRO A 83 -8.84 -3.29 13.46
N ALA A 84 -9.35 -4.40 12.91
CA ALA A 84 -10.69 -4.46 12.32
C ALA A 84 -11.82 -4.00 13.26
N GLY A 85 -11.69 -4.24 14.58
CA GLY A 85 -12.70 -3.85 15.57
C GLY A 85 -12.75 -2.34 15.88
N GLU A 86 -11.80 -1.54 15.40
CA GLU A 86 -11.73 -0.09 15.65
C GLU A 86 -12.15 0.76 14.43
N VAL A 87 -12.66 0.11 13.38
CA VAL A 87 -13.06 0.74 12.14
C VAL A 87 -14.58 0.84 12.08
N ASP A 88 -15.09 2.05 11.83
CA ASP A 88 -16.53 2.34 11.71
C ASP A 88 -17.17 1.79 10.42
N GLY A 89 -16.34 1.32 9.49
CA GLY A 89 -16.71 0.84 8.17
C GLY A 89 -17.04 1.96 7.18
N LEU A 90 -17.25 3.20 7.61
CA LEU A 90 -17.65 4.33 6.76
C LEU A 90 -16.45 5.15 6.29
N THR A 91 -15.39 5.21 7.07
CA THR A 91 -14.19 6.00 6.79
C THR A 91 -13.17 5.17 6.00
N LEU A 92 -12.54 5.77 4.98
CA LEU A 92 -11.41 5.14 4.28
C LEU A 92 -10.29 4.84 5.29
N SER A 93 -10.00 3.55 5.49
CA SER A 93 -9.19 3.08 6.62
C SER A 93 -8.16 2.04 6.22
N LEU A 94 -7.02 2.05 6.92
CA LEU A 94 -6.01 0.99 6.88
C LEU A 94 -6.28 0.01 8.02
N ILE A 95 -6.66 -1.22 7.67
CA ILE A 95 -7.03 -2.27 8.60
C ILE A 95 -5.87 -3.25 8.74
N VAL A 96 -5.43 -3.50 9.97
CA VAL A 96 -4.32 -4.40 10.29
C VAL A 96 -4.85 -5.69 10.87
N THR A 97 -4.41 -6.79 10.29
CA THR A 97 -4.56 -8.12 10.87
C THR A 97 -3.16 -8.61 11.28
N PRO A 98 -2.87 -8.74 12.59
CA PRO A 98 -1.58 -9.25 13.04
C PRO A 98 -1.43 -10.73 12.67
N PRO A 99 -0.19 -11.24 12.59
CA PRO A 99 0.03 -12.67 12.41
C PRO A 99 -0.42 -13.47 13.64
N ASN A 100 -0.88 -14.70 13.42
CA ASN A 100 -1.26 -15.62 14.51
C ASN A 100 -0.06 -16.22 15.27
N VAL A 101 1.14 -16.10 14.70
CA VAL A 101 2.40 -16.58 15.29
C VAL A 101 3.51 -15.54 15.13
N PRO A 102 4.51 -15.49 16.03
CA PRO A 102 5.68 -14.63 15.85
C PRO A 102 6.36 -14.87 14.50
N ALA A 103 6.79 -13.79 13.83
CA ALA A 103 7.36 -13.82 12.48
C ALA A 103 6.45 -14.43 11.39
N GLY A 104 5.16 -14.69 11.69
CA GLY A 104 4.17 -15.11 10.70
C GLY A 104 3.72 -13.97 9.79
N VAL A 105 2.76 -14.28 8.93
CA VAL A 105 2.19 -13.32 7.96
C VAL A 105 1.10 -12.48 8.62
N GLY A 106 1.34 -11.18 8.70
CA GLY A 106 0.33 -10.16 8.96
C GLY A 106 -0.15 -9.53 7.66
N ARG A 107 -1.29 -8.84 7.73
CA ARG A 107 -1.93 -8.18 6.59
C ARG A 107 -2.30 -6.74 6.91
N ILE A 108 -2.15 -5.86 5.94
CA ILE A 108 -2.77 -4.53 5.94
C ILE A 108 -3.73 -4.47 4.76
N ALA A 109 -4.99 -4.13 5.01
CA ALA A 109 -6.01 -3.90 4.00
C ALA A 109 -6.34 -2.40 3.92
N LEU A 110 -6.57 -1.88 2.71
CA LEU A 110 -7.21 -0.58 2.53
C LEU A 110 -8.69 -0.84 2.27
N ALA A 111 -9.57 -0.30 3.10
CA ALA A 111 -11.00 -0.57 3.03
C ALA A 111 -11.86 0.68 3.22
N HIS A 112 -13.06 0.64 2.65
CA HIS A 112 -14.07 1.70 2.76
C HIS A 112 -15.47 1.12 2.49
N GLN A 113 -16.46 1.50 3.30
CA GLN A 113 -17.85 1.00 3.23
C GLN A 113 -17.93 -0.53 3.22
N GLY A 114 -17.10 -1.20 4.04
CA GLY A 114 -17.01 -2.66 4.11
C GLY A 114 -16.31 -3.33 2.92
N ASN A 115 -15.95 -2.58 1.87
CA ASN A 115 -15.25 -3.09 0.70
C ASN A 115 -13.73 -2.97 0.87
N THR A 116 -13.01 -4.05 0.57
CA THR A 116 -11.54 -4.04 0.55
C THR A 116 -11.04 -3.70 -0.84
N PHE A 117 -10.30 -2.59 -0.96
CA PHE A 117 -9.73 -2.15 -2.24
C PHE A 117 -8.43 -2.86 -2.59
N GLY A 118 -7.70 -3.32 -1.56
CA GLY A 118 -6.48 -4.09 -1.74
C GLY A 118 -5.84 -4.45 -0.41
N THR A 119 -4.87 -5.36 -0.47
CA THR A 119 -4.16 -5.90 0.68
C THR A 119 -2.67 -6.01 0.41
N ILE A 120 -1.86 -5.84 1.46
CA ILE A 120 -0.43 -6.16 1.45
C ILE A 120 -0.12 -7.10 2.61
N ASP A 121 0.60 -8.17 2.31
CA ASP A 121 1.02 -9.19 3.26
C ASP A 121 2.50 -9.01 3.59
N LEU A 122 2.77 -8.98 4.89
CA LEU A 122 4.10 -8.75 5.44
C LEU A 122 4.38 -9.68 6.61
N SER A 123 5.60 -10.19 6.64
CA SER A 123 6.16 -10.87 7.80
C SER A 123 7.26 -10.00 8.40
N LEU A 124 7.15 -9.75 9.71
CA LEU A 124 8.14 -8.98 10.47
C LEU A 124 8.78 -9.89 11.51
N CYS A 125 10.07 -10.15 11.37
CA CYS A 125 10.84 -10.87 12.38
C CYS A 125 11.60 -9.87 13.26
N ARG A 126 11.04 -9.58 14.44
CA ARG A 126 11.69 -8.68 15.41
C ARG A 126 13.06 -9.17 15.87
N THR A 127 13.24 -10.49 15.99
CA THR A 127 14.51 -11.11 16.43
C THR A 127 15.64 -10.89 15.42
N CYS A 128 15.35 -10.99 14.13
CA CYS A 128 16.35 -10.81 13.06
C CYS A 128 16.34 -9.40 12.46
N GLN A 129 15.42 -8.54 12.86
CA GLN A 129 15.16 -7.23 12.24
C GLN A 129 14.98 -7.31 10.72
N THR A 130 14.33 -8.38 10.25
CA THR A 130 14.00 -8.58 8.83
C THR A 130 12.51 -8.41 8.57
N ALA A 131 12.18 -7.72 7.50
CA ALA A 131 10.81 -7.59 7.01
C ALA A 131 10.73 -8.23 5.62
N LEU A 132 9.71 -9.06 5.39
CA LEU A 132 9.48 -9.71 4.11
C LEU A 132 8.09 -9.34 3.60
N VAL A 133 8.03 -8.73 2.42
CA VAL A 133 6.77 -8.49 1.71
C VAL A 133 6.49 -9.67 0.79
N LEU A 134 5.31 -10.26 1.01
CA LEU A 134 4.92 -11.55 0.42
C LEU A 134 3.97 -11.38 -0.76
N ALA A 135 2.92 -10.59 -0.56
CA ALA A 135 1.88 -10.37 -1.55
C ALA A 135 1.40 -8.92 -1.51
N LEU A 136 1.04 -8.40 -2.69
CA LEU A 136 0.35 -7.14 -2.85
C LEU A 136 -0.76 -7.37 -3.88
N ASP A 137 -2.00 -7.29 -3.42
CA ASP A 137 -3.18 -7.48 -4.24
C ASP A 137 -4.02 -6.22 -4.25
N VAL A 138 -4.48 -5.83 -5.44
CA VAL A 138 -5.41 -4.71 -5.64
C VAL A 138 -6.56 -5.24 -6.48
N ALA A 139 -7.78 -5.05 -5.97
CA ALA A 139 -9.00 -5.43 -6.68
C ALA A 139 -9.01 -4.79 -8.08
N GLU A 140 -9.46 -5.54 -9.08
CA GLU A 140 -9.29 -5.18 -10.49
C GLU A 140 -9.92 -3.83 -10.83
N GLU A 141 -11.12 -3.61 -10.31
CA GLU A 141 -11.91 -2.38 -10.39
C GLU A 141 -11.24 -1.17 -9.72
N HIS A 142 -10.26 -1.39 -8.84
CA HIS A 142 -9.53 -0.36 -8.10
C HIS A 142 -8.06 -0.22 -8.52
N ARG A 143 -7.64 -0.92 -9.58
CA ARG A 143 -6.31 -0.76 -10.15
C ARG A 143 -6.13 0.66 -10.68
N GLN A 144 -4.87 1.11 -10.70
CA GLN A 144 -4.47 2.46 -11.13
C GLN A 144 -5.00 3.64 -10.28
N MET A 145 -5.78 3.38 -9.23
CA MET A 145 -6.24 4.40 -8.29
C MET A 145 -5.20 4.75 -7.20
N GLY A 146 -3.97 4.22 -7.27
CA GLY A 146 -2.92 4.50 -6.27
C GLY A 146 -2.98 3.63 -5.01
N ILE A 147 -3.94 2.71 -4.90
CA ILE A 147 -4.10 1.74 -3.79
C ILE A 147 -2.79 1.02 -3.45
N GLY A 148 -2.11 0.46 -4.45
CA GLY A 148 -0.83 -0.22 -4.23
C GLY A 148 0.24 0.68 -3.62
N ARG A 149 0.28 1.98 -3.98
CA ARG A 149 1.24 2.93 -3.39
C ARG A 149 0.91 3.22 -1.93
N VAL A 150 -0.38 3.35 -1.61
CA VAL A 150 -0.87 3.53 -0.24
C VAL A 150 -0.48 2.34 0.63
N LEU A 151 -0.76 1.12 0.16
CA LEU A 151 -0.45 -0.12 0.89
C LEU A 151 1.06 -0.27 1.10
N VAL A 152 1.88 0.00 0.09
CA VAL A 152 3.33 -0.02 0.24
C VAL A 152 3.83 1.06 1.22
N SER A 153 3.26 2.27 1.18
CA SER A 153 3.59 3.32 2.16
C SER A 153 3.21 2.91 3.59
N ALA A 154 2.06 2.26 3.78
CA ALA A 154 1.63 1.75 5.07
C ALA A 154 2.54 0.62 5.58
N ALA A 155 2.95 -0.29 4.70
CA ALA A 155 3.92 -1.33 5.03
C ALA A 155 5.29 -0.73 5.41
N ARG A 156 5.78 0.29 4.69
CA ARG A 156 7.02 1.00 5.05
C ARG A 156 6.99 1.57 6.45
N ALA A 157 5.88 2.20 6.83
CA ALA A 157 5.75 2.79 8.16
C ALA A 157 5.93 1.74 9.28
N ARG A 158 5.62 0.45 9.01
CA ARG A 158 5.86 -0.65 9.96
C ARG A 158 7.28 -1.24 9.89
N CYS A 159 8.03 -0.94 8.83
CA CYS A 159 9.33 -1.54 8.54
C CYS A 159 10.50 -0.58 8.75
N GLU A 160 10.30 0.57 9.41
CA GLU A 160 11.31 1.64 9.53
C GLU A 160 12.65 1.13 10.11
N ASP A 161 12.59 0.20 11.07
CA ASP A 161 13.77 -0.41 11.71
C ASP A 161 14.17 -1.79 11.13
N TYR A 162 13.61 -2.17 9.98
CA TYR A 162 13.80 -3.51 9.42
C TYR A 162 14.56 -3.47 8.10
N THR A 163 15.40 -4.49 7.88
CA THR A 163 15.90 -4.76 6.53
C THR A 163 14.77 -5.36 5.70
N VAL A 164 14.22 -4.57 4.78
CA VAL A 164 13.06 -4.95 3.95
C VAL A 164 13.48 -5.77 2.75
N THR A 165 12.76 -6.86 2.53
CA THR A 165 13.05 -7.88 1.54
C THR A 165 11.75 -8.30 0.88
N MET A 166 11.83 -8.89 -0.31
CA MET A 166 10.65 -9.28 -1.08
C MET A 166 10.84 -10.66 -1.68
N THR A 167 9.79 -11.48 -1.60
CA THR A 167 9.68 -12.66 -2.46
C THR A 167 9.33 -12.18 -3.87
N TRP A 168 10.28 -12.28 -4.78
CA TRP A 168 10.25 -11.65 -6.10
C TRP A 168 9.27 -12.34 -7.06
N PRO A 169 8.26 -11.67 -7.65
CA PRO A 169 7.58 -12.20 -8.83
C PRO A 169 8.38 -11.82 -10.09
N ARG A 170 9.35 -12.66 -10.47
CA ARG A 170 10.31 -12.38 -11.58
C ARG A 170 9.69 -12.28 -12.99
N THR A 171 8.38 -12.41 -13.14
CA THR A 171 7.79 -12.69 -14.46
C THR A 171 6.80 -11.64 -14.97
N SER A 172 6.36 -10.67 -14.16
CA SER A 172 5.39 -9.65 -14.61
C SER A 172 6.04 -8.31 -14.94
N PRO A 173 5.97 -7.84 -16.20
CA PRO A 173 6.43 -6.50 -16.59
C PRO A 173 5.69 -5.38 -15.86
N VAL A 174 4.38 -5.58 -15.60
CA VAL A 174 3.56 -4.62 -14.85
C VAL A 174 4.01 -4.52 -13.40
N ALA A 175 4.27 -5.66 -12.74
CA ALA A 175 4.80 -5.68 -11.38
C ALA A 175 6.18 -5.02 -11.33
N THR A 176 7.06 -5.33 -12.29
CA THR A 176 8.40 -4.72 -12.39
C THR A 176 8.31 -3.19 -12.50
N LEU A 177 7.46 -2.69 -13.40
CA LEU A 177 7.24 -1.25 -13.57
C LEU A 177 6.68 -0.61 -12.30
N PHE A 178 5.70 -1.24 -11.65
CA PHE A 178 5.14 -0.76 -10.40
C PHE A 178 6.23 -0.64 -9.31
N TRP A 179 6.96 -1.72 -9.04
CA TRP A 179 7.97 -1.76 -7.98
C TRP A 179 9.13 -0.79 -8.24
N SER A 180 9.52 -0.60 -9.51
CA SER A 180 10.53 0.42 -9.89
C SER A 180 10.13 1.85 -9.54
N ARG A 181 8.82 2.16 -9.51
CA ARG A 181 8.31 3.50 -9.20
C ARG A 181 8.06 3.74 -7.72
N VAL A 182 7.70 2.68 -6.98
CA VAL A 182 7.37 2.80 -5.56
C VAL A 182 8.61 2.68 -4.68
N GLY A 183 9.59 1.85 -5.08
CA GLY A 183 10.94 1.84 -4.50
C GLY A 183 11.08 1.16 -3.14
N LEU A 184 10.23 0.19 -2.77
CA LEU A 184 10.31 -0.51 -1.46
C LEU A 184 11.55 -1.43 -1.34
N LEU A 185 12.35 -1.51 -2.40
CA LEU A 185 13.27 -2.61 -2.61
C LEU A 185 14.53 -2.47 -1.75
N GLY A 186 14.63 -3.30 -0.70
CA GLY A 186 15.91 -3.91 -0.36
C GLY A 186 16.23 -5.08 -1.30
N GLY A 187 17.46 -5.59 -1.21
CA GLY A 187 17.92 -6.70 -2.05
C GLY A 187 17.09 -7.98 -1.86
N ALA A 188 17.30 -8.96 -2.75
CA ALA A 188 16.74 -10.30 -2.57
C ALA A 188 17.41 -10.94 -1.33
N LEU A 189 16.73 -10.92 -0.19
CA LEU A 189 17.07 -11.77 0.94
C LEU A 189 15.98 -12.81 1.14
N ARG A 190 16.40 -13.93 1.69
CA ARG A 190 15.56 -15.08 1.99
C ARG A 190 14.87 -14.88 3.34
N PRO A 191 13.73 -15.55 3.59
CA PRO A 191 13.14 -15.59 4.92
C PRO A 191 14.20 -16.04 5.94
N CYS A 192 14.23 -15.40 7.11
CA CYS A 192 15.08 -15.85 8.19
C CYS A 192 14.55 -17.18 8.78
N ARG A 193 15.34 -17.83 9.63
CA ARG A 193 14.93 -19.10 10.27
C ARG A 193 13.57 -19.01 10.97
N HIS A 194 13.31 -17.94 11.72
CA HIS A 194 12.02 -17.76 12.41
C HIS A 194 10.83 -17.61 11.45
N GLN A 195 11.07 -17.03 10.28
CA GLN A 195 10.04 -16.89 9.24
C GLN A 195 9.77 -18.25 8.58
N LEU A 196 10.80 -19.06 8.34
CA LEU A 196 10.65 -20.44 7.88
C LEU A 196 9.89 -21.31 8.89
N GLU A 197 10.23 -21.19 10.18
CA GLU A 197 9.53 -21.88 11.28
C GLU A 197 8.08 -21.41 11.42
N ALA A 198 7.79 -20.16 11.07
CA ALA A 198 6.43 -19.61 10.97
C ALA A 198 5.69 -20.02 9.69
N GLY A 199 6.29 -20.86 8.83
CA GLY A 199 5.66 -21.42 7.64
C GLY A 199 5.74 -20.53 6.39
N ILE A 200 6.70 -19.61 6.33
CA ILE A 200 6.90 -18.76 5.15
C ILE A 200 7.84 -19.46 4.17
N ASP A 201 7.28 -19.94 3.07
CA ASP A 201 8.03 -20.62 2.03
C ASP A 201 8.75 -19.59 1.15
N GLY A 202 10.07 -19.67 1.05
CA GLY A 202 10.93 -18.68 0.38
C GLY A 202 10.80 -18.55 -1.15
N GLY A 203 9.72 -19.03 -1.75
CA GLY A 203 9.56 -19.16 -3.21
C GLY A 203 10.45 -20.28 -3.76
N ASP A 204 9.82 -21.27 -4.41
CA ASP A 204 10.41 -22.46 -5.05
C ASP A 204 11.08 -23.50 -4.14
N SER A 205 10.21 -24.20 -3.41
CA SER A 205 10.14 -25.63 -3.02
C SER A 205 11.36 -26.55 -2.86
N TRP A 206 12.58 -26.26 -3.32
CA TRP A 206 13.76 -27.11 -3.06
C TRP A 206 14.72 -26.52 -2.02
N GLU A 207 14.82 -25.20 -1.91
CA GLU A 207 15.77 -24.55 -1.00
C GLU A 207 15.30 -24.59 0.47
N GLY A 208 13.99 -24.47 0.69
CA GLY A 208 13.38 -24.70 2.00
C GLY A 208 13.47 -26.16 2.46
N ALA A 209 13.45 -27.11 1.51
CA ALA A 209 13.70 -28.52 1.78
C ALA A 209 15.19 -28.80 2.07
N ALA A 210 16.10 -28.18 1.31
CA ALA A 210 17.55 -28.29 1.52
C ALA A 210 18.01 -27.66 2.83
N TYR A 211 17.42 -26.52 3.24
CA TYR A 211 17.70 -25.94 4.56
C TYR A 211 17.19 -26.84 5.69
N ARG A 212 15.93 -27.32 5.63
CA ARG A 212 15.39 -28.26 6.63
C ARG A 212 16.24 -29.53 6.77
N ALA A 213 16.67 -30.10 5.64
CA ALA A 213 17.55 -31.26 5.61
C ALA A 213 18.94 -30.99 6.25
N ASN A 214 19.46 -29.76 6.16
CA ASN A 214 20.72 -29.38 6.76
C ASN A 214 20.60 -28.97 8.24
N SER A 215 19.49 -28.36 8.68
CA SER A 215 19.29 -27.99 10.09
C SER A 215 19.04 -29.19 11.01
N ASP A 216 18.44 -30.27 10.50
CA ASP A 216 18.25 -31.53 11.26
C ASP A 216 19.57 -32.30 11.51
N SER A 217 20.64 -31.93 10.79
CA SER A 217 21.97 -32.52 10.97
C SER A 217 22.77 -31.89 12.13
N HIS A 218 22.33 -30.74 12.65
CA HIS A 218 23.04 -29.99 13.70
C HIS A 218 22.37 -30.09 15.09
N SER A 219 21.18 -30.68 15.18
CA SER A 219 20.44 -30.94 16.44
C SER A 219 20.71 -32.34 17.02
N ARG A 220 21.59 -33.14 16.40
CA ARG A 220 22.11 -34.40 16.94
C ARG A 220 23.59 -34.27 17.29
N ARG A 221 23.92 -33.51 18.33
CA ARG A 221 25.15 -33.66 19.12
C ARG A 221 24.86 -33.33 20.57
#